data_AF-A0A067EIR8-F1
#
_entry.id   AF-A0A067EIR8-F1
#
_cell.length_a   1.000
_cell.length_b   1.000
_cell.length_c   1.000
_cell.angle_alpha   90.00
_cell.angle_beta   90.00
_cell.angle_gamma   90.00
#
_symmetry.space_group_name_H-M   'P 1'
#
loop_
_entity.id
_entity.type
_entity.pdbx_description
1 polymer ?
#
loop_
_entity_poly.entity_id
_entity_poly.type
_entity_poly.pdbx_seq_one_letter_code
_entity_poly.pdbx_strand_id
1 'polypeptide(L)'
;MTELLVSHHGQKQTLQSPARKSSLGGVQKDLCLAVREGSLADVESALALLKKNGGNINSRNIFGLTPLHSAIWRNQVPIVRRLLAAGADPDARDGESGWSSLHRALHFGHLAVASVLLQSGASITLEDCKSRTPVDLLSGPVLQVVGSGYNSVATEVFSWGSGANYQLGTGNAHLQKLPCKVDSLHGFVIKLISAAKFHSVAVTSLGEVYTWGYGRGGRLGHPDFDIHSGQAAVITPRRVTSGLGSRRVKTIAAAKHHTVLATEGGEVFTWGSNREGQLGYTSVDTQPTPRRVSSLKLKIIAVAAANKHTAVVSESGEVFTWGCNREGQLGYGTSNSASNYTPRVVESLKGKDLVGVAAAKYHTIVLGADGE
;
A
#
# COMPACT_ATOMS: atom_id res chain seq x y z
N MET A 1 41.38 -25.30 -55.48
CA MET A 1 42.83 -25.61 -55.62
C MET A 1 43.55 -24.30 -55.39
N THR A 2 44.51 -24.28 -54.45
CA THR A 2 45.52 -23.24 -54.18
C THR A 2 45.06 -21.86 -53.65
N GLU A 3 45.17 -21.70 -52.33
CA GLU A 3 45.65 -20.46 -51.69
C GLU A 3 47.19 -20.50 -51.59
N LEU A 4 47.83 -19.38 -51.89
CA LEU A 4 49.21 -18.99 -51.53
C LEU A 4 49.11 -17.52 -51.08
N LEU A 5 49.22 -17.24 -49.78
CA LEU A 5 50.42 -16.77 -49.08
C LEU A 5 50.98 -15.42 -49.60
N VAL A 6 50.97 -14.39 -48.75
CA VAL A 6 52.14 -13.73 -48.12
C VAL A 6 51.82 -12.29 -47.68
N SER A 7 52.47 -11.93 -46.58
CA SER A 7 52.36 -10.81 -45.66
C SER A 7 53.29 -9.60 -45.95
N HIS A 8 53.20 -8.62 -45.02
CA HIS A 8 54.12 -7.53 -44.63
C HIS A 8 53.91 -6.14 -45.28
N HIS A 9 53.45 -5.13 -44.53
CA HIS A 9 54.15 -4.26 -43.54
C HIS A 9 55.25 -3.37 -44.14
N GLY A 10 55.08 -2.04 -44.02
CA GLY A 10 56.14 -1.06 -44.26
C GLY A 10 55.67 0.40 -44.33
N GLN A 11 55.93 1.16 -43.26
CA GLN A 11 55.54 2.54 -42.97
C GLN A 11 56.02 3.61 -43.97
N LYS A 12 55.31 4.75 -44.02
CA LYS A 12 55.93 6.07 -44.17
C LYS A 12 55.17 7.18 -43.41
N GLN A 13 55.95 8.05 -42.79
CA GLN A 13 55.62 9.05 -41.78
C GLN A 13 54.96 10.33 -42.32
N THR A 14 53.97 10.79 -41.55
CA THR A 14 53.54 12.16 -41.16
C THR A 14 54.00 13.44 -41.90
N LEU A 15 53.00 14.30 -42.18
CA LEU A 15 53.04 15.77 -42.05
C LEU A 15 51.67 16.27 -41.54
N GLN A 16 51.67 17.06 -40.44
CA GLN A 16 50.52 17.69 -39.76
C GLN A 16 50.04 18.94 -40.56
N SER A 17 48.83 19.52 -40.46
CA SER A 17 47.92 19.89 -39.35
C SER A 17 46.66 20.63 -39.94
N PRO A 18 45.66 21.19 -39.20
CA PRO A 18 45.12 20.92 -37.85
C PRO A 18 43.56 20.83 -37.79
N ALA A 19 43.04 20.56 -36.57
CA ALA A 19 41.68 20.81 -36.06
C ALA A 19 40.57 19.82 -36.50
N ARG A 20 39.72 19.25 -35.63
CA ARG A 20 39.17 19.65 -34.33
C ARG A 20 38.98 18.39 -33.46
N LYS A 21 39.41 18.43 -32.20
CA LYS A 21 39.11 17.40 -31.20
C LYS A 21 37.59 17.32 -30.97
N SER A 22 36.96 16.19 -31.27
CA SER A 22 35.60 15.87 -30.83
C SER A 22 35.66 15.02 -29.56
N SER A 23 35.84 15.66 -28.41
CA SER A 23 35.85 14.98 -27.10
C SER A 23 34.46 14.94 -26.42
N LEU A 24 33.40 14.71 -27.19
CA LEU A 24 32.01 14.70 -26.67
C LEU A 24 31.49 13.30 -26.27
N GLY A 25 32.24 12.22 -26.52
CA GLY A 25 31.75 10.85 -26.35
C GLY A 25 32.04 10.14 -25.01
N GLY A 26 32.82 10.74 -24.11
CA GLY A 26 33.29 10.09 -22.87
C GLY A 26 32.34 10.26 -21.68
N VAL A 27 32.01 11.51 -21.34
CA VAL A 27 31.25 11.89 -20.12
C VAL A 27 29.80 11.38 -20.11
N GLN A 28 29.24 11.15 -21.30
CA GLN A 28 27.83 10.76 -21.51
C GLN A 28 27.60 9.25 -21.26
N LYS A 29 28.65 8.43 -21.40
CA LYS A 29 28.59 6.99 -21.09
C LYS A 29 28.50 6.75 -19.58
N ASP A 30 28.99 7.67 -18.75
CA ASP A 30 29.12 7.49 -17.31
C ASP A 30 27.77 7.61 -16.57
N LEU A 31 26.92 8.59 -16.91
CA LEU A 31 25.62 8.76 -16.22
C LEU A 31 24.63 7.63 -16.55
N CYS A 32 24.51 7.25 -17.83
CA CYS A 32 23.63 6.15 -18.23
C CYS A 32 24.09 4.81 -17.64
N LEU A 33 25.41 4.60 -17.51
CA LEU A 33 25.97 3.42 -16.86
C LEU A 33 25.66 3.41 -15.36
N ALA A 34 25.89 4.52 -14.65
CA ALA A 34 25.58 4.65 -13.23
C ALA A 34 24.09 4.42 -12.93
N VAL A 35 23.20 5.00 -13.75
CA VAL A 35 21.75 4.76 -13.65
C VAL A 35 21.41 3.28 -13.89
N ARG A 36 22.08 2.63 -14.83
CA ARG A 36 21.88 1.20 -15.11
C ARG A 36 22.34 0.34 -13.93
N GLU A 37 23.43 0.68 -13.27
CA GLU A 37 23.95 -0.07 -12.12
C GLU A 37 23.12 0.14 -10.85
N GLY A 38 22.35 1.25 -10.77
CA GLY A 38 21.36 1.48 -9.72
C GLY A 38 21.95 2.04 -8.42
N SER A 39 23.21 2.47 -8.44
CA SER A 39 23.89 3.10 -7.31
C SER A 39 23.61 4.61 -7.30
N LEU A 40 22.89 5.09 -6.28
CA LEU A 40 22.58 6.52 -6.14
C LEU A 40 23.86 7.36 -5.97
N ALA A 41 24.87 6.85 -5.27
CA ALA A 41 26.15 7.53 -5.07
C ALA A 41 26.92 7.74 -6.38
N ASP A 42 26.87 6.76 -7.28
CA ASP A 42 27.51 6.87 -8.59
C ASP A 42 26.72 7.82 -9.52
N VAL A 43 25.40 7.83 -9.41
CA VAL A 43 24.54 8.80 -10.11
C VAL A 43 24.84 10.23 -9.64
N GLU A 44 24.98 10.47 -8.34
CA GLU A 44 25.38 11.78 -7.79
C GLU A 44 26.73 12.24 -8.33
N SER A 45 27.72 11.34 -8.31
CA SER A 45 29.07 11.61 -8.82
C SER A 45 29.06 11.93 -10.31
N ALA A 46 28.30 11.16 -11.11
CA ALA A 46 28.13 11.40 -12.54
C ALA A 46 27.39 12.72 -12.83
N LEU A 47 26.37 13.08 -12.05
CA LEU A 47 25.66 14.35 -12.19
C LEU A 47 26.56 15.55 -11.85
N ALA A 48 27.42 15.44 -10.83
CA ALA A 48 28.38 16.48 -10.49
C ALA A 48 29.40 16.70 -11.62
N LEU A 49 29.92 15.62 -12.20
CA LEU A 49 30.82 15.68 -13.36
C LEU A 49 30.14 16.30 -14.58
N LEU A 50 28.88 15.93 -14.85
CA LEU A 50 28.09 16.44 -15.95
C LEU A 50 27.84 17.94 -15.82
N LYS A 51 27.55 18.44 -14.60
CA LYS A 51 27.42 19.87 -14.32
C LYS A 51 28.73 20.63 -14.53
N LYS A 52 29.86 20.07 -14.08
CA LYS A 52 31.20 20.69 -14.25
C LYS A 52 31.60 20.83 -15.73
N ASN A 53 31.21 19.86 -16.54
CA ASN A 53 31.58 19.80 -17.95
C ASN A 53 30.53 20.41 -18.89
N GLY A 54 29.43 20.97 -18.36
CA GLY A 54 28.34 21.54 -19.16
C GLY A 54 27.61 20.51 -20.02
N GLY A 55 27.55 19.25 -19.58
CA GLY A 55 26.85 18.19 -20.29
C GLY A 55 25.33 18.32 -20.21
N ASN A 56 24.63 17.67 -21.14
CA ASN A 56 23.16 17.66 -21.16
C ASN A 56 22.62 16.39 -20.47
N ILE A 57 21.83 16.56 -19.40
CA ILE A 57 21.21 15.44 -18.67
C ILE A 57 20.19 14.66 -19.53
N ASN A 58 19.59 15.31 -20.53
CA ASN A 58 18.59 14.73 -21.43
C ASN A 58 19.22 14.12 -22.69
N SER A 59 20.52 13.89 -22.67
CA SER A 59 21.24 13.25 -23.77
C SER A 59 20.69 11.87 -24.07
N ARG A 60 20.47 11.58 -25.35
CA ARG A 60 19.89 10.31 -25.81
C ARG A 60 20.98 9.33 -26.22
N ASN A 61 20.81 8.05 -25.86
CA ASN A 61 21.67 6.96 -26.33
C ASN A 61 21.33 6.55 -27.77
N ILE A 62 21.98 5.49 -28.30
CA ILE A 62 21.76 4.98 -29.66
C ILE A 62 20.31 4.53 -29.94
N PHE A 63 19.52 4.26 -28.89
CA PHE A 63 18.10 3.89 -28.98
C PHE A 63 17.17 5.08 -28.72
N GLY A 64 17.71 6.31 -28.65
CA GLY A 64 16.93 7.50 -28.36
C GLY A 64 16.51 7.66 -26.89
N LEU A 65 17.08 6.88 -25.96
CA LEU A 65 16.68 6.90 -24.54
C LEU A 65 17.52 7.87 -23.72
N THR A 66 16.85 8.60 -22.82
CA THR A 66 17.50 9.44 -21.80
C THR A 66 17.90 8.59 -20.58
N PRO A 67 18.76 9.11 -19.68
CA PRO A 67 19.01 8.47 -18.38
C PRO A 67 17.71 8.25 -17.59
N LEU A 68 16.76 9.18 -17.65
CA LEU A 68 15.47 9.08 -16.96
C LEU A 68 14.66 7.87 -17.44
N HIS A 69 14.61 7.61 -18.75
CA HIS A 69 13.96 6.41 -19.29
C HIS A 69 14.56 5.11 -18.74
N SER A 70 15.90 5.05 -18.63
CA SER A 70 16.60 3.88 -18.10
C SER A 70 16.27 3.62 -16.63
N ALA A 71 16.16 4.68 -15.81
CA ALA A 71 15.79 4.58 -14.40
C ALA A 71 14.34 4.09 -14.21
N ILE A 72 13.42 4.55 -15.05
CA ILE A 72 11.99 4.19 -15.01
C ILE A 72 11.79 2.72 -15.37
N TRP A 73 12.50 2.23 -16.39
CA TRP A 73 12.42 0.82 -16.80
C TRP A 73 12.79 -0.15 -15.66
N ARG A 74 13.70 0.26 -14.78
CA ARG A 74 14.14 -0.51 -13.60
C ARG A 74 13.35 -0.19 -12.32
N ASN A 75 12.31 0.65 -12.40
CA ASN A 75 11.50 1.10 -11.26
C ASN A 75 12.31 1.74 -10.11
N GLN A 76 13.39 2.47 -10.42
CA GLN A 76 14.32 3.02 -9.42
C GLN A 76 13.85 4.39 -8.89
N VAL A 77 12.86 4.40 -7.99
CA VAL A 77 12.23 5.64 -7.48
C VAL A 77 13.23 6.68 -6.94
N PRO A 78 14.26 6.32 -6.13
CA PRO A 78 15.21 7.32 -5.61
C PRO A 78 16.03 7.98 -6.73
N ILE A 79 16.48 7.21 -7.71
CA ILE A 79 17.25 7.71 -8.86
C ILE A 79 16.37 8.58 -9.76
N VAL A 80 15.11 8.18 -10.00
CA VAL A 80 14.14 8.98 -10.75
C VAL A 80 13.94 10.36 -10.10
N ARG A 81 13.68 10.40 -8.79
CA ARG A 81 13.55 11.66 -8.05
C ARG A 81 14.80 12.53 -8.19
N ARG A 82 15.98 11.90 -8.09
CA ARG A 82 17.25 12.63 -8.17
C ARG A 82 17.54 13.20 -9.55
N LEU A 83 17.25 12.45 -10.62
CA LEU A 83 17.38 12.90 -12.00
C LEU A 83 16.43 14.06 -12.32
N LEU A 84 15.17 13.97 -11.88
CA LEU A 84 14.19 15.06 -12.04
C LEU A 84 14.62 16.33 -11.29
N ALA A 85 15.10 16.18 -10.05
CA ALA A 85 15.68 17.29 -9.28
C ALA A 85 16.93 17.89 -9.93
N ALA A 86 17.65 17.13 -10.76
CA ALA A 86 18.78 17.62 -11.55
C ALA A 86 18.37 18.31 -12.86
N GLY A 87 17.07 18.41 -13.16
CA GLY A 87 16.55 19.00 -14.40
C GLY A 87 16.36 18.03 -15.55
N ALA A 88 16.26 16.72 -15.29
CA ALA A 88 15.85 15.77 -16.32
C ALA A 88 14.43 16.10 -16.79
N ASP A 89 14.22 16.13 -18.11
CA ASP A 89 12.94 16.45 -18.73
C ASP A 89 12.03 15.20 -18.72
N PRO A 90 10.91 15.22 -17.98
CA PRO A 90 9.98 14.10 -17.96
C PRO A 90 9.25 13.87 -19.29
N ASP A 91 9.13 14.90 -20.13
CA ASP A 91 8.42 14.87 -21.41
C ASP A 91 9.33 14.55 -22.60
N ALA A 92 10.63 14.34 -22.35
CA ALA A 92 11.56 13.88 -23.36
C ALA A 92 11.06 12.56 -23.99
N ARG A 93 10.78 12.59 -25.29
CA ARG A 93 10.33 11.40 -26.05
C ARG A 93 11.49 10.49 -26.42
N ASP A 94 11.29 9.18 -26.36
CA ASP A 94 12.26 8.24 -26.92
C ASP A 94 12.27 8.23 -28.46
N GLY A 95 13.25 7.53 -29.03
CA GLY A 95 13.43 7.43 -30.48
C GLY A 95 12.62 6.32 -31.15
N GLU A 96 12.03 5.39 -30.40
CA GLU A 96 11.39 4.19 -30.97
C GLU A 96 9.86 4.34 -31.02
N SER A 97 9.25 4.61 -29.86
CA SER A 97 7.80 4.68 -29.69
C SER A 97 7.29 6.12 -29.57
N GLY A 98 8.19 7.09 -29.47
CA GLY A 98 7.83 8.46 -29.10
C GLY A 98 7.34 8.58 -27.66
N TRP A 99 7.61 7.57 -26.81
CA TRP A 99 7.12 7.55 -25.43
C TRP A 99 7.91 8.51 -24.55
N SER A 100 7.19 9.27 -23.74
CA SER A 100 7.76 9.99 -22.60
C SER A 100 7.99 9.07 -21.40
N SER A 101 8.57 9.65 -20.34
CA SER A 101 8.74 8.98 -19.06
C SER A 101 7.42 8.48 -18.46
N LEU A 102 6.34 9.27 -18.62
CA LEU A 102 5.02 8.91 -18.07
C LEU A 102 4.37 7.75 -18.83
N HIS A 103 4.50 7.71 -20.16
CA HIS A 103 4.04 6.56 -20.96
C HIS A 103 4.63 5.25 -20.45
N ARG A 104 5.96 5.21 -20.25
CA ARG A 104 6.65 4.03 -19.71
C ARG A 104 6.16 3.65 -18.32
N ALA A 105 6.08 4.62 -17.41
CA ALA A 105 5.68 4.36 -16.04
C ALA A 105 4.27 3.75 -15.96
N LEU A 106 3.32 4.27 -16.75
CA LEU A 106 1.96 3.78 -16.77
C LEU A 106 1.84 2.42 -17.48
N HIS A 107 2.53 2.23 -18.61
CA HIS A 107 2.54 0.97 -19.35
C HIS A 107 3.07 -0.21 -18.50
N PHE A 108 4.13 0.01 -17.71
CA PHE A 108 4.70 -1.01 -16.82
C PHE A 108 4.04 -1.07 -15.43
N GLY A 109 3.04 -0.22 -15.14
CA GLY A 109 2.36 -0.19 -13.84
C GLY A 109 3.21 0.36 -12.68
N HIS A 110 4.24 1.14 -12.96
CA HIS A 110 5.13 1.75 -11.96
C HIS A 110 4.47 2.99 -11.34
N LEU A 111 3.41 2.80 -10.55
CA LEU A 111 2.56 3.88 -10.02
C LEU A 111 3.31 4.88 -9.13
N ALA A 112 4.27 4.41 -8.33
CA ALA A 112 5.11 5.30 -7.51
C ALA A 112 5.95 6.24 -8.37
N VAL A 113 6.53 5.73 -9.47
CA VAL A 113 7.29 6.52 -10.44
C VAL A 113 6.38 7.48 -11.20
N ALA A 114 5.19 7.02 -11.63
CA ALA A 114 4.21 7.87 -12.29
C ALA A 114 3.78 9.06 -11.42
N SER A 115 3.55 8.83 -10.11
CA SER A 115 3.25 9.89 -9.14
C SER A 115 4.38 10.93 -9.06
N VAL A 116 5.64 10.49 -9.01
CA VAL A 116 6.81 11.38 -9.00
C VAL A 116 6.92 12.20 -10.28
N LEU A 117 6.66 11.58 -11.44
CA LEU A 117 6.70 12.25 -12.74
C LEU A 117 5.62 13.34 -12.83
N LEU A 118 4.40 13.05 -12.40
CA LEU A 118 3.29 14.02 -12.36
C LEU A 118 3.59 15.19 -11.41
N GLN A 119 4.16 14.91 -10.23
CA GLN A 119 4.63 15.95 -9.30
C GLN A 119 5.74 16.82 -9.90
N SER A 120 6.50 16.28 -10.86
CA SER A 120 7.59 16.98 -11.56
C SER A 120 7.15 17.57 -12.90
N GLY A 121 5.85 17.68 -13.15
CA GLY A 121 5.30 18.37 -14.33
C GLY A 121 5.20 17.53 -15.60
N ALA A 122 5.29 16.20 -15.53
CA ALA A 122 5.09 15.35 -16.71
C ALA A 122 3.70 15.53 -17.32
N SER A 123 3.63 15.72 -18.63
CA SER A 123 2.39 15.92 -19.36
C SER A 123 1.58 14.63 -19.51
N ILE A 124 0.30 14.70 -19.14
CA ILE A 124 -0.67 13.63 -19.33
C ILE A 124 -1.29 13.63 -20.73
N THR A 125 -1.09 14.69 -21.52
CA THR A 125 -1.70 14.86 -22.86
C THR A 125 -0.68 14.71 -23.98
N LEU A 126 0.58 14.40 -23.67
CA LEU A 126 1.62 14.29 -24.67
C LEU A 126 1.41 13.02 -25.50
N GLU A 127 1.20 13.16 -26.81
CA GLU A 127 0.97 11.99 -27.67
C GLU A 127 2.27 11.26 -28.06
N ASP A 128 2.20 9.94 -28.20
CA ASP A 128 3.25 9.09 -28.77
C ASP A 128 3.21 9.02 -30.31
N CYS A 129 4.07 8.19 -30.93
CA CYS A 129 4.09 8.04 -32.39
C CYS A 129 2.82 7.41 -32.99
N LYS A 130 1.92 6.88 -32.15
CA LYS A 130 0.62 6.31 -32.51
C LYS A 130 -0.54 7.19 -32.04
N SER A 131 -0.28 8.46 -31.72
CA SER A 131 -1.28 9.40 -31.19
C SER A 131 -1.97 8.93 -29.91
N ARG A 132 -1.27 8.13 -29.09
CA ARG A 132 -1.75 7.72 -27.76
C ARG A 132 -1.13 8.62 -26.71
N THR A 133 -1.92 9.06 -25.76
CA THR A 133 -1.45 9.73 -24.54
C THR A 133 -0.89 8.69 -23.55
N PRO A 134 -0.16 9.10 -22.49
CA PRO A 134 0.29 8.18 -21.45
C PRO A 134 -0.87 7.39 -20.82
N VAL A 135 -2.04 8.02 -20.73
CA VAL A 135 -3.21 7.43 -20.08
C VAL A 135 -3.81 6.30 -20.90
N ASP A 136 -3.71 6.37 -22.22
CA ASP A 136 -4.18 5.32 -23.14
C ASP A 136 -3.38 4.01 -23.03
N LEU A 137 -2.19 4.04 -22.40
CA LEU A 137 -1.34 2.87 -22.20
C LEU A 137 -1.59 2.12 -20.88
N LEU A 138 -2.55 2.59 -20.09
CA LEU A 138 -2.93 1.93 -18.86
C LEU A 138 -3.59 0.59 -19.18
N SER A 139 -3.05 -0.50 -18.63
CA SER A 139 -3.58 -1.85 -18.79
C SER A 139 -4.88 -2.11 -17.98
N GLY A 140 -5.55 -1.05 -17.53
CA GLY A 140 -6.83 -1.06 -16.83
C GLY A 140 -7.42 0.34 -16.73
N PRO A 141 -8.73 0.48 -16.42
CA PRO A 141 -9.38 1.77 -16.31
C PRO A 141 -8.72 2.61 -15.20
N VAL A 142 -8.21 3.79 -15.56
CA VAL A 142 -7.71 4.77 -14.60
C VAL A 142 -8.75 5.83 -14.34
N LEU A 143 -9.20 5.82 -13.11
CA LEU A 143 -10.20 6.74 -12.61
C LEU A 143 -9.49 7.89 -11.91
N GLN A 144 -9.77 9.09 -12.41
CA GLN A 144 -9.26 10.34 -11.90
C GLN A 144 -9.72 10.52 -10.45
N VAL A 145 -8.82 10.31 -9.49
CA VAL A 145 -9.09 10.59 -8.06
C VAL A 145 -8.78 12.06 -7.77
N VAL A 146 -9.45 12.97 -8.47
CA VAL A 146 -9.56 14.38 -8.06
C VAL A 146 -10.87 14.93 -8.61
N GLY A 147 -11.82 15.25 -7.72
CA GLY A 147 -13.02 16.00 -8.09
C GLY A 147 -14.29 15.46 -7.44
N SER A 148 -14.93 16.30 -6.65
CA SER A 148 -16.21 16.15 -5.98
C SER A 148 -17.38 15.94 -6.95
N GLY A 149 -17.48 14.77 -7.57
CA GLY A 149 -18.58 14.41 -8.46
C GLY A 149 -19.10 13.01 -8.16
N TYR A 150 -20.34 12.91 -7.68
CA TYR A 150 -21.08 11.67 -7.49
C TYR A 150 -21.46 11.03 -8.84
N ASN A 151 -20.48 10.54 -9.60
CA ASN A 151 -20.70 9.51 -10.62
C ASN A 151 -19.70 8.38 -10.34
N SER A 152 -20.20 7.48 -9.50
CA SER A 152 -19.54 6.48 -8.68
C SER A 152 -18.75 5.47 -9.51
N VAL A 153 -17.45 5.39 -9.26
CA VAL A 153 -16.74 4.11 -9.41
C VAL A 153 -17.19 3.26 -8.25
N ALA A 154 -18.24 2.45 -8.45
CA ALA A 154 -18.55 1.42 -7.49
C ALA A 154 -17.31 0.51 -7.38
N THR A 155 -16.77 0.37 -6.17
CA THR A 155 -15.67 -0.56 -5.95
C THR A 155 -16.23 -1.96 -6.02
N GLU A 156 -15.56 -2.85 -6.75
CA GLU A 156 -15.95 -4.24 -6.78
C GLU A 156 -15.23 -5.00 -5.67
N VAL A 157 -16.00 -5.70 -4.83
CA VAL A 157 -15.47 -6.58 -3.80
C VAL A 157 -15.59 -8.01 -4.31
N PHE A 158 -14.47 -8.72 -4.35
CA PHE A 158 -14.42 -10.15 -4.66
C PHE A 158 -13.98 -10.93 -3.43
N SER A 159 -14.57 -12.10 -3.23
CA SER A 159 -14.14 -13.04 -2.19
C SER A 159 -13.96 -14.44 -2.78
N TRP A 160 -13.17 -15.29 -2.12
CA TRP A 160 -12.97 -16.69 -2.47
C TRP A 160 -12.42 -17.46 -1.26
N GLY A 161 -12.36 -18.78 -1.35
CA GLY A 161 -11.93 -19.67 -0.27
C GLY A 161 -13.09 -20.41 0.37
N SER A 162 -13.04 -20.65 1.69
CA SER A 162 -14.07 -21.41 2.40
C SER A 162 -15.32 -20.56 2.65
N GLY A 163 -16.48 -21.03 2.19
CA GLY A 163 -17.80 -20.47 2.49
C GLY A 163 -18.49 -21.04 3.73
N ALA A 164 -17.86 -21.93 4.50
CA ALA A 164 -18.54 -22.75 5.53
C ALA A 164 -19.34 -21.98 6.60
N ASN A 165 -19.06 -20.70 6.78
CA ASN A 165 -19.72 -19.80 7.73
C ASN A 165 -20.38 -18.61 7.04
N TYR A 166 -20.58 -18.69 5.71
CA TYR A 166 -20.98 -17.58 4.83
C TYR A 166 -20.04 -16.37 4.89
N GLN A 167 -18.80 -16.53 5.35
CA GLN A 167 -17.83 -15.44 5.48
C GLN A 167 -17.40 -14.83 4.13
N LEU A 168 -17.76 -15.46 3.01
CA LEU A 168 -17.52 -14.94 1.67
C LEU A 168 -18.52 -13.85 1.25
N GLY A 169 -19.75 -13.85 1.80
CA GLY A 169 -20.75 -12.83 1.48
C GLY A 169 -21.42 -12.98 0.12
N THR A 170 -21.09 -14.03 -0.63
CA THR A 170 -21.62 -14.33 -1.98
C THR A 170 -22.87 -15.21 -1.94
N GLY A 171 -23.40 -15.51 -0.75
CA GLY A 171 -24.45 -16.52 -0.56
C GLY A 171 -23.95 -17.97 -0.60
N ASN A 172 -22.68 -18.21 -0.96
CA ASN A 172 -22.11 -19.55 -1.06
C ASN A 172 -21.60 -20.06 0.31
N ALA A 173 -22.10 -21.24 0.72
CA ALA A 173 -21.68 -21.94 1.94
C ALA A 173 -20.49 -22.91 1.74
N HIS A 174 -20.09 -23.16 0.49
CA HIS A 174 -19.09 -24.16 0.11
C HIS A 174 -17.74 -23.53 -0.28
N LEU A 175 -16.78 -24.37 -0.68
CA LEU A 175 -15.50 -23.92 -1.20
C LEU A 175 -15.70 -23.19 -2.53
N GLN A 176 -15.30 -21.91 -2.57
CA GLN A 176 -15.30 -21.09 -3.76
C GLN A 176 -13.86 -20.95 -4.27
N LYS A 177 -13.52 -21.72 -5.32
CA LYS A 177 -12.13 -21.84 -5.82
C LYS A 177 -11.65 -20.60 -6.58
N LEU A 178 -12.56 -19.85 -7.17
CA LEU A 178 -12.27 -18.66 -7.97
C LEU A 178 -12.83 -17.41 -7.27
N PRO A 179 -12.23 -16.22 -7.47
CA PRO A 179 -12.85 -14.96 -7.06
C PRO A 179 -14.28 -14.85 -7.59
N CYS A 180 -15.23 -14.55 -6.69
CA CYS A 180 -16.62 -14.25 -7.05
C CYS A 180 -16.99 -12.90 -6.44
N LYS A 181 -17.77 -12.13 -7.19
CA LYS A 181 -18.21 -10.79 -6.79
C LYS A 181 -19.19 -10.89 -5.63
N VAL A 182 -19.03 -10.01 -4.65
CA VAL A 182 -19.97 -9.84 -3.53
C VAL A 182 -21.05 -8.86 -3.97
N ASP A 183 -22.03 -9.35 -4.73
CA ASP A 183 -23.01 -8.48 -5.42
C ASP A 183 -23.81 -7.59 -4.46
N SER A 184 -24.07 -8.03 -3.23
CA SER A 184 -24.78 -7.20 -2.22
C SER A 184 -24.08 -5.88 -1.84
N LEU A 185 -22.79 -5.70 -2.20
CA LEU A 185 -22.07 -4.42 -2.05
C LEU A 185 -22.09 -3.57 -3.33
N HIS A 186 -22.86 -3.95 -4.35
CA HIS A 186 -22.98 -3.18 -5.59
C HIS A 186 -23.42 -1.73 -5.31
N GLY A 187 -22.85 -0.78 -6.06
CA GLY A 187 -23.20 0.64 -5.91
C GLY A 187 -22.58 1.35 -4.69
N PHE A 188 -22.00 0.60 -3.75
CA PHE A 188 -21.22 1.19 -2.66
C PHE A 188 -19.76 1.38 -3.07
N VAL A 189 -19.15 2.46 -2.60
CA VAL A 189 -17.70 2.66 -2.67
C VAL A 189 -17.11 2.14 -1.36
N ILE A 190 -16.43 1.01 -1.40
CA ILE A 190 -15.81 0.31 -0.27
C ILE A 190 -14.35 0.75 -0.17
N LYS A 191 -13.97 1.33 0.97
CA LYS A 191 -12.60 1.80 1.23
C LYS A 191 -11.76 0.79 2.01
N LEU A 192 -12.40 -0.03 2.85
CA LEU A 192 -11.70 -0.96 3.73
C LEU A 192 -12.39 -2.31 3.71
N ILE A 193 -11.59 -3.36 3.84
CA ILE A 193 -12.04 -4.73 4.07
C ILE A 193 -11.20 -5.35 5.17
N SER A 194 -11.80 -6.28 5.93
CA SER A 194 -11.08 -7.15 6.84
C SER A 194 -11.72 -8.53 6.83
N ALA A 195 -10.91 -9.57 6.64
CA ALA A 195 -11.36 -10.95 6.67
C ALA A 195 -10.88 -11.64 7.96
N ALA A 196 -11.75 -12.42 8.58
CA ALA A 196 -11.44 -13.23 9.76
C ALA A 196 -11.91 -14.68 9.57
N LYS A 197 -11.57 -15.55 10.53
CA LYS A 197 -11.87 -16.98 10.42
C LYS A 197 -13.35 -17.30 10.18
N PHE A 198 -14.25 -16.51 10.77
CA PHE A 198 -15.69 -16.80 10.77
C PHE A 198 -16.55 -15.69 10.18
N HIS A 199 -15.97 -14.51 9.91
CA HIS A 199 -16.71 -13.36 9.43
C HIS A 199 -15.81 -12.44 8.61
N SER A 200 -16.45 -11.54 7.89
CA SER A 200 -15.80 -10.52 7.09
C SER A 200 -16.46 -9.18 7.33
N VAL A 201 -15.72 -8.13 7.00
CA VAL A 201 -16.10 -6.75 7.25
C VAL A 201 -15.76 -5.91 6.01
N ALA A 202 -16.64 -4.97 5.68
CA ALA A 202 -16.39 -3.92 4.70
C ALA A 202 -16.78 -2.56 5.27
N VAL A 203 -16.09 -1.50 4.86
CA VAL A 203 -16.41 -0.11 5.23
C VAL A 203 -16.59 0.72 3.98
N THR A 204 -17.72 1.43 3.89
CA THR A 204 -18.01 2.33 2.76
C THR A 204 -17.18 3.61 2.84
N SER A 205 -17.16 4.40 1.77
CA SER A 205 -16.52 5.72 1.70
C SER A 205 -17.14 6.73 2.66
N LEU A 206 -18.41 6.49 3.03
CA LEU A 206 -19.16 7.22 4.04
C LEU A 206 -18.77 6.80 5.47
N GLY A 207 -17.97 5.74 5.63
CA GLY A 207 -17.54 5.22 6.93
C GLY A 207 -18.56 4.29 7.58
N GLU A 208 -19.48 3.70 6.80
CA GLU A 208 -20.48 2.76 7.28
C GLU A 208 -19.93 1.34 7.29
N VAL A 209 -20.19 0.59 8.36
CA VAL A 209 -19.67 -0.77 8.54
C VAL A 209 -20.70 -1.79 8.10
N TYR A 210 -20.26 -2.76 7.30
CA TYR A 210 -21.00 -3.94 6.91
C TYR A 210 -20.27 -5.18 7.39
N THR A 211 -20.99 -6.12 7.98
CA THR A 211 -20.45 -7.36 8.52
C THR A 211 -21.29 -8.55 8.08
N TRP A 212 -20.64 -9.68 7.83
CA TRP A 212 -21.33 -10.91 7.45
C TRP A 212 -20.52 -12.15 7.84
N GLY A 213 -21.17 -13.31 7.82
CA GLY A 213 -20.63 -14.60 8.22
C GLY A 213 -21.30 -15.14 9.50
N TYR A 214 -20.54 -15.86 10.32
CA TYR A 214 -21.05 -16.50 11.53
C TYR A 214 -20.91 -15.61 12.77
N GLY A 215 -22.02 -15.35 13.46
CA GLY A 215 -22.12 -14.29 14.48
C GLY A 215 -21.87 -14.66 15.93
N ARG A 216 -21.68 -15.95 16.25
CA ARG A 216 -21.58 -16.45 17.64
C ARG A 216 -20.70 -15.58 18.56
N GLY A 217 -21.17 -15.25 19.75
CA GLY A 217 -20.45 -14.37 20.68
C GLY A 217 -20.41 -12.91 20.24
N GLY A 218 -21.24 -12.50 19.28
CA GLY A 218 -21.49 -11.09 18.98
C GLY A 218 -20.58 -10.44 17.94
N ARG A 219 -19.63 -11.16 17.33
CA ARG A 219 -18.54 -10.56 16.51
C ARG A 219 -18.98 -9.75 15.28
N LEU A 220 -20.23 -9.88 14.86
CA LEU A 220 -20.80 -9.14 13.74
C LEU A 220 -21.34 -7.75 14.15
N GLY A 221 -21.68 -7.52 15.42
CA GLY A 221 -22.15 -6.19 15.83
C GLY A 221 -23.66 -5.97 15.67
N HIS A 222 -24.43 -7.03 15.42
CA HIS A 222 -25.89 -6.98 15.30
C HIS A 222 -26.57 -7.35 16.63
N PRO A 223 -27.64 -6.64 17.03
CA PRO A 223 -28.34 -6.89 18.30
C PRO A 223 -29.20 -8.15 18.31
N ASP A 224 -29.47 -8.73 17.13
CA ASP A 224 -30.36 -9.87 16.94
C ASP A 224 -29.82 -11.11 17.68
N PHE A 225 -30.64 -11.67 18.57
CA PHE A 225 -30.23 -12.80 19.42
C PHE A 225 -29.74 -13.99 18.60
N ASP A 226 -30.48 -14.39 17.57
CA ASP A 226 -30.18 -15.55 16.73
C ASP A 226 -28.81 -15.41 16.05
N ILE A 227 -28.40 -14.18 15.71
CA ILE A 227 -27.11 -13.91 15.08
C ILE A 227 -25.99 -14.04 16.10
N HIS A 228 -26.11 -13.35 17.23
CA HIS A 228 -25.03 -13.32 18.21
C HIS A 228 -24.96 -14.60 19.07
N SER A 229 -26.03 -15.39 19.15
CA SER A 229 -26.02 -16.75 19.72
C SER A 229 -25.35 -17.77 18.79
N GLY A 230 -25.36 -17.49 17.48
CA GLY A 230 -24.84 -18.37 16.44
C GLY A 230 -25.86 -19.41 15.93
N GLN A 231 -27.15 -19.15 16.13
CA GLN A 231 -28.24 -19.92 15.51
C GLN A 231 -28.43 -19.55 14.03
N ALA A 232 -28.16 -18.29 13.68
CA ALA A 232 -28.21 -17.77 12.31
C ALA A 232 -26.87 -17.16 11.88
N ALA A 233 -26.51 -17.39 10.62
CA ALA A 233 -25.43 -16.66 9.96
C ALA A 233 -26.00 -15.47 9.18
N VAL A 234 -25.19 -14.44 9.01
CA VAL A 234 -25.47 -13.32 8.10
C VAL A 234 -24.88 -13.69 6.74
N ILE A 235 -25.74 -14.06 5.80
CA ILE A 235 -25.34 -14.67 4.53
C ILE A 235 -24.67 -13.66 3.58
N THR A 236 -25.18 -12.43 3.56
CA THR A 236 -24.70 -11.31 2.76
C THR A 236 -24.38 -10.11 3.65
N PRO A 237 -23.43 -9.23 3.27
CA PRO A 237 -23.12 -7.98 3.95
C PRO A 237 -24.33 -7.25 4.54
N ARG A 238 -24.39 -7.16 5.88
CA ARG A 238 -25.43 -6.42 6.61
C ARG A 238 -24.81 -5.23 7.32
N ARG A 239 -25.44 -4.06 7.20
CA ARG A 239 -24.98 -2.84 7.88
C ARG A 239 -25.10 -2.97 9.40
N VAL A 240 -24.06 -2.54 10.11
CA VAL A 240 -24.06 -2.39 11.57
C VAL A 240 -24.71 -1.05 11.93
N THR A 241 -25.92 -1.09 12.49
CA THR A 241 -26.72 0.11 12.78
C THR A 241 -26.76 0.49 14.26
N SER A 242 -26.38 -0.43 15.16
CA SER A 242 -26.40 -0.22 16.61
C SER A 242 -25.02 0.16 17.16
N GLY A 243 -24.99 0.97 18.22
CA GLY A 243 -23.77 1.28 18.99
C GLY A 243 -22.87 2.39 18.43
N LEU A 244 -22.79 2.56 17.11
CA LEU A 244 -21.91 3.58 16.49
C LEU A 244 -22.54 4.98 16.40
N GLY A 245 -23.87 5.07 16.26
CA GLY A 245 -24.56 6.34 16.00
C GLY A 245 -24.17 6.92 14.62
N SER A 246 -23.93 8.23 14.56
CA SER A 246 -23.53 8.95 13.32
C SER A 246 -22.02 8.93 13.04
N ARG A 247 -21.24 8.16 13.81
CA ARG A 247 -19.77 8.14 13.71
C ARG A 247 -19.32 7.42 12.44
N ARG A 248 -18.34 8.01 11.75
CA ARG A 248 -17.72 7.46 10.56
C ARG A 248 -16.46 6.66 10.94
N VAL A 249 -16.31 5.48 10.35
CA VAL A 249 -15.16 4.59 10.61
C VAL A 249 -13.97 4.96 9.73
N LYS A 250 -12.80 5.08 10.36
CA LYS A 250 -11.51 5.37 9.72
C LYS A 250 -10.68 4.11 9.48
N THR A 251 -10.67 3.20 10.43
CA THR A 251 -9.92 1.94 10.35
C THR A 251 -10.63 0.84 11.13
N ILE A 252 -10.48 -0.41 10.70
CA ILE A 252 -11.17 -1.57 11.28
C ILE A 252 -10.30 -2.83 11.15
N ALA A 253 -10.35 -3.69 12.16
CA ALA A 253 -9.73 -5.01 12.12
C ALA A 253 -10.67 -6.07 12.70
N ALA A 254 -10.78 -7.19 12.00
CA ALA A 254 -11.58 -8.34 12.39
C ALA A 254 -10.67 -9.51 12.78
N ALA A 255 -10.94 -10.11 13.93
CA ALA A 255 -10.30 -11.34 14.40
C ALA A 255 -11.33 -12.46 14.58
N LYS A 256 -10.87 -13.70 14.81
CA LYS A 256 -11.76 -14.87 14.96
C LYS A 256 -12.94 -14.66 15.94
N HIS A 257 -12.73 -13.87 16.99
CA HIS A 257 -13.68 -13.79 18.10
C HIS A 257 -14.22 -12.38 18.36
N HIS A 258 -13.63 -11.34 17.79
CA HIS A 258 -14.01 -9.95 18.06
C HIS A 258 -13.66 -9.06 16.87
N THR A 259 -14.20 -7.85 16.87
CA THR A 259 -13.91 -6.80 15.89
C THR A 259 -13.58 -5.52 16.64
N VAL A 260 -12.60 -4.77 16.12
CA VAL A 260 -12.17 -3.48 16.64
C VAL A 260 -12.19 -2.45 15.52
N LEU A 261 -12.61 -1.22 15.82
CA LEU A 261 -12.50 -0.09 14.90
C LEU A 261 -12.05 1.17 15.62
N ALA A 262 -11.53 2.11 14.85
CA ALA A 262 -11.41 3.50 15.26
C ALA A 262 -12.21 4.40 14.30
N THR A 263 -12.87 5.41 14.86
CA THR A 263 -13.63 6.41 14.09
C THR A 263 -12.71 7.51 13.54
N GLU A 264 -13.23 8.36 12.66
CA GLU A 264 -12.52 9.57 12.20
C GLU A 264 -12.16 10.52 13.37
N GLY A 265 -12.98 10.52 14.43
CA GLY A 265 -12.71 11.21 15.69
C GLY A 265 -11.68 10.51 16.59
N GLY A 266 -11.18 9.33 16.19
CA GLY A 266 -10.22 8.52 16.92
C GLY A 266 -10.78 7.76 18.12
N GLU A 267 -12.12 7.67 18.25
CA GLU A 267 -12.76 6.85 19.28
C GLU A 267 -12.66 5.36 18.90
N VAL A 268 -12.27 4.52 19.85
CA VAL A 268 -12.20 3.06 19.65
C VAL A 268 -13.49 2.39 20.08
N PHE A 269 -14.00 1.50 19.24
CA PHE A 269 -15.11 0.60 19.54
C PHE A 269 -14.70 -0.85 19.35
N THR A 270 -15.12 -1.70 20.27
CA THR A 270 -14.88 -3.15 20.23
C THR A 270 -16.17 -3.90 20.53
N TRP A 271 -16.33 -5.08 19.91
CA TRP A 271 -17.43 -5.99 20.17
C TRP A 271 -17.06 -7.43 19.80
N GLY A 272 -17.84 -8.40 20.28
CA GLY A 272 -17.55 -9.82 20.17
C GLY A 272 -17.26 -10.46 21.53
N SER A 273 -16.35 -11.42 21.57
CA SER A 273 -15.92 -12.12 22.79
C SER A 273 -14.92 -11.31 23.59
N ASN A 274 -15.07 -11.34 24.93
CA ASN A 274 -14.18 -10.71 25.90
C ASN A 274 -13.58 -11.70 26.92
N ARG A 275 -13.67 -13.01 26.67
CA ARG A 275 -13.19 -14.05 27.60
C ARG A 275 -11.71 -13.97 27.99
N GLU A 276 -10.91 -13.22 27.25
CA GLU A 276 -9.49 -13.00 27.55
C GLU A 276 -9.19 -11.50 27.77
N GLY A 277 -10.23 -10.67 27.91
CA GLY A 277 -10.15 -9.21 28.05
C GLY A 277 -9.94 -8.42 26.76
N GLN A 278 -10.01 -9.06 25.58
CA GLN A 278 -9.70 -8.45 24.29
C GLN A 278 -10.65 -7.31 23.85
N LEU A 279 -11.73 -7.00 24.58
CA LEU A 279 -12.56 -5.85 24.26
C LEU A 279 -12.11 -4.55 24.96
N GLY A 280 -11.26 -4.63 25.99
CA GLY A 280 -10.71 -3.44 26.64
C GLY A 280 -11.64 -2.80 27.67
N TYR A 281 -12.61 -3.57 28.19
CA TYR A 281 -13.43 -3.23 29.35
C TYR A 281 -13.80 -4.48 30.15
N THR A 282 -14.17 -4.29 31.41
CA THR A 282 -14.50 -5.35 32.36
C THR A 282 -15.98 -5.74 32.33
N SER A 283 -16.32 -6.76 33.13
CA SER A 283 -17.70 -7.10 33.52
C SER A 283 -18.62 -7.59 32.41
N VAL A 284 -18.07 -8.03 31.28
CA VAL A 284 -18.82 -8.69 30.20
C VAL A 284 -17.96 -9.79 29.58
N ASP A 285 -18.56 -10.94 29.29
CA ASP A 285 -17.92 -12.04 28.56
C ASP A 285 -18.06 -11.89 27.04
N THR A 286 -19.14 -11.24 26.61
CA THR A 286 -19.44 -10.94 25.21
C THR A 286 -20.14 -9.59 25.11
N GLN A 287 -20.00 -8.94 23.96
CA GLN A 287 -20.66 -7.70 23.62
C GLN A 287 -21.21 -7.82 22.19
N PRO A 288 -22.54 -7.88 21.99
CA PRO A 288 -23.12 -8.15 20.67
C PRO A 288 -23.10 -6.96 19.71
N THR A 289 -22.98 -5.74 20.23
CA THR A 289 -23.00 -4.49 19.44
C THR A 289 -21.77 -3.64 19.76
N PRO A 290 -21.26 -2.82 18.81
CA PRO A 290 -20.14 -1.92 19.06
C PRO A 290 -20.25 -1.14 20.37
N ARG A 291 -19.27 -1.29 21.26
CA ARG A 291 -19.18 -0.53 22.51
C ARG A 291 -17.86 0.23 22.57
N ARG A 292 -17.94 1.48 22.99
CA ARG A 292 -16.78 2.37 23.13
C ARG A 292 -15.84 1.87 24.22
N VAL A 293 -14.54 1.89 23.94
CA VAL A 293 -13.46 1.64 24.91
C VAL A 293 -13.11 2.97 25.60
N SER A 294 -13.94 3.36 26.59
CA SER A 294 -13.89 4.70 27.20
C SER A 294 -12.62 5.03 28.00
N SER A 295 -11.80 4.01 28.31
CA SER A 295 -10.50 4.15 28.97
C SER A 295 -9.43 4.74 28.03
N LEU A 296 -9.56 4.58 26.71
CA LEU A 296 -8.71 5.23 25.72
C LEU A 296 -9.15 6.69 25.53
N LYS A 297 -8.24 7.62 25.86
CA LYS A 297 -8.48 9.06 25.76
C LYS A 297 -7.83 9.71 24.54
N LEU A 298 -6.77 9.08 24.03
CA LEU A 298 -6.05 9.57 22.86
C LEU A 298 -6.78 9.22 21.57
N LYS A 299 -6.56 10.05 20.55
CA LYS A 299 -7.09 9.83 19.21
C LYS A 299 -6.35 8.67 18.55
N ILE A 300 -7.04 7.60 18.24
CA ILE A 300 -6.45 6.40 17.62
C ILE A 300 -6.47 6.48 16.09
N ILE A 301 -5.37 6.11 15.46
CA ILE A 301 -5.18 6.16 14.00
C ILE A 301 -5.04 4.79 13.35
N ALA A 302 -4.58 3.77 14.09
CA ALA A 302 -4.44 2.40 13.60
C ALA A 302 -4.93 1.40 14.65
N VAL A 303 -5.51 0.29 14.18
CA VAL A 303 -6.05 -0.79 15.03
C VAL A 303 -5.63 -2.15 14.48
N ALA A 304 -5.38 -3.09 15.37
CA ALA A 304 -5.13 -4.49 15.04
C ALA A 304 -5.83 -5.42 16.04
N ALA A 305 -6.36 -6.52 15.54
CA ALA A 305 -7.05 -7.52 16.34
C ALA A 305 -6.48 -8.92 16.08
N ALA A 306 -6.19 -9.63 17.15
CA ALA A 306 -5.85 -11.04 17.13
C ALA A 306 -6.93 -11.86 17.85
N ASN A 307 -6.81 -13.19 17.85
CA ASN A 307 -7.83 -14.06 18.46
C ASN A 307 -8.13 -13.74 19.92
N LYS A 308 -7.13 -13.24 20.66
CA LYS A 308 -7.20 -13.06 22.12
C LYS A 308 -6.63 -11.74 22.64
N HIS A 309 -6.14 -10.85 21.77
CA HIS A 309 -5.61 -9.56 22.18
C HIS A 309 -5.89 -8.52 21.09
N THR A 310 -5.74 -7.26 21.46
CA THR A 310 -5.95 -6.10 20.59
C THR A 310 -4.83 -5.12 20.81
N ALA A 311 -4.45 -4.41 19.74
CA ALA A 311 -3.43 -3.39 19.77
C ALA A 311 -3.89 -2.18 18.95
N VAL A 312 -3.53 -0.98 19.38
CA VAL A 312 -3.86 0.27 18.70
C VAL A 312 -2.71 1.27 18.80
N VAL A 313 -2.66 2.20 17.86
CA VAL A 313 -1.68 3.29 17.81
C VAL A 313 -2.40 4.62 17.82
N SER A 314 -1.99 5.53 18.70
CA SER A 314 -2.50 6.89 18.77
C SER A 314 -1.87 7.81 17.72
N GLU A 315 -2.48 8.96 17.48
CA GLU A 315 -1.91 10.04 16.65
C GLU A 315 -0.60 10.60 17.24
N SER A 316 -0.35 10.40 18.55
CA SER A 316 0.89 10.75 19.24
C SER A 316 2.00 9.69 19.13
N GLY A 317 1.76 8.59 18.40
CA GLY A 317 2.72 7.49 18.26
C GLY A 317 2.71 6.46 19.40
N GLU A 318 1.81 6.60 20.39
CA GLU A 318 1.73 5.68 21.53
C GLU A 318 0.98 4.39 21.18
N VAL A 319 1.54 3.25 21.60
CA VAL A 319 0.94 1.94 21.41
C VAL A 319 0.22 1.49 22.68
N PHE A 320 -1.05 1.10 22.52
CA PHE A 320 -1.82 0.46 23.59
C PHE A 320 -2.15 -0.96 23.21
N THR A 321 -1.99 -1.89 24.15
CA THR A 321 -2.38 -3.30 23.97
C THR A 321 -3.30 -3.73 25.12
N TRP A 322 -4.08 -4.79 24.91
CA TRP A 322 -4.86 -5.45 25.96
C TRP A 322 -5.33 -6.85 25.54
N GLY A 323 -5.80 -7.63 26.50
CA GLY A 323 -6.26 -9.00 26.33
C GLY A 323 -5.33 -10.05 26.93
N CYS A 324 -5.15 -11.16 26.22
CA CYS A 324 -4.32 -12.29 26.62
C CYS A 324 -2.83 -11.94 26.52
N ASN A 325 -2.05 -12.33 27.54
CA ASN A 325 -0.60 -12.11 27.59
C ASN A 325 0.22 -13.38 27.90
N ARG A 326 -0.28 -14.56 27.53
CA ARG A 326 0.37 -15.84 27.85
C ARG A 326 1.77 -16.01 27.23
N GLU A 327 1.99 -15.38 26.08
CA GLU A 327 3.24 -15.45 25.30
C GLU A 327 3.98 -14.10 25.29
N GLY A 328 3.58 -13.14 26.13
CA GLY A 328 4.16 -11.79 26.13
C GLY A 328 3.70 -10.88 24.98
N GLN A 329 2.66 -11.28 24.23
CA GLN A 329 2.16 -10.56 23.05
C GLN A 329 1.71 -9.11 23.31
N LEU A 330 1.48 -8.72 24.57
CA LEU A 330 1.12 -7.35 24.94
C LEU A 330 2.35 -6.42 25.04
N GLY A 331 3.57 -6.96 25.11
CA GLY A 331 4.80 -6.16 25.16
C GLY A 331 5.15 -5.58 26.53
N TYR A 332 4.56 -6.07 27.62
CA TYR A 332 4.77 -5.53 28.97
C TYR A 332 6.03 -6.06 29.70
N GLY A 333 6.95 -6.73 28.99
CA GLY A 333 8.09 -7.41 29.62
C GLY A 333 7.70 -8.56 30.55
N THR A 334 6.46 -9.04 30.48
CA THR A 334 5.92 -10.14 31.28
C THR A 334 5.10 -11.08 30.41
N SER A 335 5.01 -12.35 30.80
CA SER A 335 4.09 -13.34 30.24
C SER A 335 3.24 -13.90 31.38
N ASN A 336 1.94 -13.65 31.38
CA ASN A 336 1.04 -14.12 32.44
C ASN A 336 -0.27 -14.67 31.88
N SER A 337 -0.88 -15.57 32.65
CA SER A 337 -2.17 -16.18 32.30
C SER A 337 -3.37 -15.28 32.61
N ALA A 338 -3.16 -14.16 33.29
CA ALA A 338 -4.22 -13.22 33.63
C ALA A 338 -4.71 -12.48 32.38
N SER A 339 -6.02 -12.27 32.31
CA SER A 339 -6.64 -11.47 31.25
C SER A 339 -6.49 -9.99 31.55
N ASN A 340 -6.01 -9.20 30.59
CA ASN A 340 -5.81 -7.77 30.73
C ASN A 340 -7.01 -7.04 30.11
N TYR A 341 -7.98 -6.68 30.94
CA TYR A 341 -9.24 -6.07 30.49
C TYR A 341 -9.16 -4.57 30.18
N THR A 342 -8.02 -3.92 30.45
CA THR A 342 -7.88 -2.48 30.26
C THR A 342 -6.72 -2.21 29.30
N PRO A 343 -6.92 -1.37 28.27
CA PRO A 343 -5.85 -0.85 27.43
C PRO A 343 -4.73 -0.26 28.28
N ARG A 344 -3.50 -0.71 28.04
CA ARG A 344 -2.31 -0.19 28.71
C ARG A 344 -1.26 0.13 27.66
N VAL A 345 -0.53 1.22 27.89
CA VAL A 345 0.56 1.67 27.02
C VAL A 345 1.73 0.69 27.10
N VAL A 346 2.36 0.43 25.96
CA VAL A 346 3.59 -0.36 25.87
C VAL A 346 4.77 0.55 26.21
N GLU A 347 5.11 0.62 27.50
CA GLU A 347 6.08 1.57 28.06
C GLU A 347 7.45 1.55 27.35
N SER A 348 7.91 0.37 26.91
CA SER A 348 9.19 0.21 26.21
C SER A 348 9.25 0.88 24.84
N LEU A 349 8.10 1.30 24.28
CA LEU A 349 8.00 1.99 22.99
C LEU A 349 7.74 3.49 23.13
N LYS A 350 7.63 4.03 24.36
CA LYS A 350 7.41 5.47 24.56
C LYS A 350 8.54 6.29 23.94
N GLY A 351 8.16 7.38 23.28
CA GLY A 351 9.08 8.28 22.58
C GLY A 351 9.41 7.85 21.15
N LYS A 352 8.99 6.65 20.70
CA LYS A 352 9.00 6.31 19.28
C LYS A 352 7.76 6.90 18.59
N ASP A 353 7.94 7.35 17.35
CA ASP A 353 6.85 7.84 16.50
C ASP A 353 6.29 6.68 15.67
N LEU A 354 5.31 5.96 16.21
CA LEU A 354 4.75 4.78 15.55
C LEU A 354 3.46 5.12 14.79
N VAL A 355 3.29 4.51 13.62
CA VAL A 355 2.20 4.82 12.68
C VAL A 355 1.34 3.61 12.31
N GLY A 356 1.85 2.40 12.54
CA GLY A 356 1.19 1.16 12.16
C GLY A 356 1.25 0.09 13.23
N VAL A 357 0.27 -0.82 13.21
CA VAL A 357 0.22 -1.99 14.07
C VAL A 357 -0.43 -3.16 13.35
N ALA A 358 0.12 -4.36 13.55
CA ALA A 358 -0.43 -5.63 13.12
C ALA A 358 -0.37 -6.63 14.28
N ALA A 359 -1.39 -7.49 14.37
CA ALA A 359 -1.50 -8.46 15.44
C ALA A 359 -1.85 -9.83 14.85
N ALA A 360 -1.17 -10.87 15.32
CA ALA A 360 -1.45 -12.25 14.95
C ALA A 360 -1.63 -13.11 16.20
N LYS A 361 -1.66 -14.44 16.04
CA LYS A 361 -2.05 -15.38 17.11
C LYS A 361 -1.40 -15.09 18.47
N TYR A 362 -0.09 -14.85 18.48
CA TYR A 362 0.74 -14.69 19.69
C TYR A 362 1.81 -13.59 19.58
N HIS A 363 1.72 -12.70 18.60
CA HIS A 363 2.69 -11.62 18.44
C HIS A 363 2.03 -10.35 17.93
N THR A 364 2.68 -9.23 18.23
CA THR A 364 2.30 -7.88 17.81
C THR A 364 3.50 -7.27 17.10
N ILE A 365 3.27 -6.67 15.93
CA ILE A 365 4.26 -5.93 15.15
C ILE A 365 3.78 -4.49 15.08
N VAL A 366 4.70 -3.55 15.21
CA VAL A 366 4.45 -2.11 15.10
C VAL A 366 5.39 -1.53 14.04
N LEU A 367 4.98 -0.45 13.40
CA LEU A 367 5.74 0.23 12.34
C LEU A 367 6.03 1.66 12.77
N GLY A 368 7.30 2.04 12.78
CA GLY A 368 7.78 3.42 12.96
C GLY A 368 7.53 4.29 11.72
N ALA A 369 7.33 5.59 11.94
CA ALA A 369 7.20 6.58 10.86
C ALA A 369 8.47 6.66 9.97
N ASP A 370 9.61 6.30 10.55
CA ASP A 370 10.92 6.17 9.92
C ASP A 370 11.11 4.86 9.13
N GLY A 371 10.17 3.92 9.24
CA GLY A 371 10.20 2.62 8.57
C GLY A 371 10.75 1.47 9.41
N GLU A 372 11.04 1.68 10.71
CA GLU A 372 11.43 0.60 11.66
C GLU A 372 10.30 -0.38 12.02
#